data_AF-A0A938JRW6-F1
#
_entry.id   AF-A0A938JRW6-F1
#
_cell.length_a   1.000
_cell.length_b   1.000
_cell.length_c   1.000
_cell.angle_alpha   90.00
_cell.angle_beta   90.00
_cell.angle_gamma   90.00
#
_symmetry.space_group_name_H-M   'P 1'
#
loop_
_entity.id
_entity.type
_entity.pdbx_description
1 polymer ?
#
loop_
_entity_poly.entity_id
_entity_poly.type
_entity_poly.pdbx_seq_one_letter_code
_entity_poly.pdbx_strand_id
1 'polypeptide(L)'
;MGPRRAQLQEDRGRIEVRAHQQQAGRTVETPVHLAALAPDPAVTVPHAHTTDVGTRRRAGRGSVRRDYGGDVQVNRITGVFGAEVIVGDLGALDDGGLAELRALVCEHEFVVVPNQSLTALEQVEFSHRLGPPADSPFIEPSPDHPEVIKVLKEVRDGGAFNFGGAWHSDFSFQAAPPSFTVLHAIDIPPYGGDTLWSSMTAAWRVLSPEKQEELSRIFAVHTARDAYSPRMQAIHSGLSSMTIVCDESANDTRVHPLVTTHPETGKQVLFFNRGYVRDLVGFDDPDAKARLLEWLHAHTTDARFTLRHRWTAGDVAIWDNRSTQHYALNDYAGFRRELHRTTIAGTVPVR
;
A
#
# COMPACT_ATOMS: atom_id res chain seq x y z
N MET A 1 22.35 39.84 -46.48
CA MET A 1 22.36 38.40 -46.83
C MET A 1 23.72 37.84 -46.40
N GLY A 2 23.91 36.94 -45.44
CA GLY A 2 23.11 36.32 -44.38
C GLY A 2 24.15 35.71 -43.40
N PRO A 3 23.85 35.54 -42.10
CA PRO A 3 24.86 35.05 -41.17
C PRO A 3 25.02 33.53 -41.32
N ARG A 4 26.25 33.05 -41.47
CA ARG A 4 26.59 31.61 -41.39
C ARG A 4 26.76 31.21 -39.91
N ARG A 5 26.10 30.10 -39.59
CA ARG A 5 26.05 29.41 -38.29
C ARG A 5 27.43 29.23 -37.65
N ALA A 6 27.55 29.66 -36.40
CA ALA A 6 28.56 29.15 -35.47
C ALA A 6 28.06 27.80 -34.93
N GLN A 7 28.85 26.74 -35.14
CA GLN A 7 28.67 25.47 -34.44
C GLN A 7 29.25 25.64 -33.04
N LEU A 8 28.39 25.59 -32.02
CA LEU A 8 28.80 25.41 -30.63
C LEU A 8 29.01 23.92 -30.40
N GLN A 9 30.27 23.55 -30.15
CA GLN A 9 30.68 22.25 -29.66
C GLN A 9 30.34 22.22 -28.16
N GLU A 10 29.49 21.29 -27.73
CA GLU A 10 29.18 21.08 -26.33
C GLU A 10 30.40 20.47 -25.62
N ASP A 11 31.11 21.30 -24.87
CA ASP A 11 32.15 20.88 -23.95
C ASP A 11 31.49 20.36 -22.67
N ARG A 12 31.53 19.04 -22.45
CA ARG A 12 31.03 18.39 -21.24
C ARG A 12 31.99 18.64 -20.09
N GLY A 13 31.86 19.80 -19.45
CA GLY A 13 32.52 20.11 -18.19
C GLY A 13 32.05 19.20 -17.05
N ARG A 14 32.88 18.22 -16.71
CA ARG A 14 32.77 17.39 -15.50
C ARG A 14 33.22 18.24 -14.31
N ILE A 15 32.30 18.58 -13.40
CA ILE A 15 32.66 19.22 -12.13
C ILE A 15 33.22 18.13 -11.21
N GLU A 16 34.54 18.07 -11.08
CA GLU A 16 35.22 17.29 -10.03
C GLU A 16 35.29 18.12 -8.74
N VAL A 17 34.51 17.75 -7.73
CA VAL A 17 34.73 18.21 -6.36
C VAL A 17 35.79 17.31 -5.73
N ARG A 18 37.00 17.84 -5.55
CA ARG A 18 38.07 17.20 -4.77
C ARG A 18 37.92 17.56 -3.30
N ALA A 19 37.59 16.59 -2.47
CA ALA A 19 37.93 16.61 -1.05
C ALA A 19 39.08 15.62 -0.83
N HIS A 20 40.29 16.14 -0.60
CA HIS A 20 41.42 15.30 -0.19
C HIS A 20 41.30 14.98 1.30
N GLN A 21 41.02 13.71 1.60
CA GLN A 21 41.26 13.12 2.90
C GLN A 21 42.65 12.46 2.87
N GLN A 22 43.48 12.73 3.88
CA GLN A 22 44.83 12.16 4.00
C GLN A 22 44.77 10.66 4.38
N GLN A 23 45.49 9.87 3.58
CA GLN A 23 46.16 8.58 3.86
C GLN A 23 45.61 7.65 4.96
N ALA A 24 45.07 6.49 4.56
CA ALA A 24 45.20 5.21 5.29
C ALA A 24 44.79 4.00 4.42
N GLY A 25 45.70 3.04 4.23
CA GLY A 25 45.42 1.60 4.05
C GLY A 25 44.65 1.12 2.80
N ARG A 26 45.41 0.78 1.75
CA ARG A 26 45.10 -0.05 0.55
C ARG A 26 43.73 -0.77 0.50
N THR A 27 42.93 -0.40 -0.50
CA THR A 27 41.75 -1.14 -0.98
C THR A 27 42.10 -1.90 -2.27
N VAL A 28 41.71 -3.17 -2.37
CA VAL A 28 41.66 -3.91 -3.65
C VAL A 28 40.28 -3.65 -4.26
N GLU A 29 40.24 -2.95 -5.39
CA GLU A 29 39.00 -2.68 -6.12
C GLU A 29 38.72 -3.82 -7.10
N THR A 30 37.58 -4.49 -6.96
CA THR A 30 36.98 -5.32 -8.02
C THR A 30 35.73 -4.58 -8.51
N PRO A 31 35.62 -4.22 -9.80
CA PRO A 31 34.46 -3.50 -10.30
C PRO A 31 33.26 -4.44 -10.39
N VAL A 32 32.18 -4.12 -9.69
CA VAL A 32 30.86 -4.71 -9.92
C VAL A 32 30.13 -3.84 -10.94
N HIS A 33 30.06 -4.29 -12.18
CA HIS A 33 29.22 -3.67 -13.20
C HIS A 33 27.76 -4.12 -12.98
N LEU A 34 26.91 -3.25 -12.42
CA LEU A 34 25.48 -3.33 -12.68
C LEU A 34 25.21 -2.67 -14.03
N ALA A 35 25.11 -3.49 -15.08
CA ALA A 35 24.57 -3.05 -16.34
C ALA A 35 23.06 -2.79 -16.17
N ALA A 36 22.62 -1.56 -16.45
CA ALA A 36 21.22 -1.30 -16.70
C ALA A 36 20.78 -2.15 -17.90
N LEU A 37 19.80 -3.02 -17.70
CA LEU A 37 19.15 -3.72 -18.81
C LEU A 37 18.45 -2.67 -19.67
N ALA A 38 18.95 -2.47 -20.88
CA ALA A 38 18.29 -1.65 -21.89
C ALA A 38 16.91 -2.26 -22.22
N PRO A 39 15.90 -1.43 -22.53
CA PRO A 39 14.62 -1.94 -22.99
C PRO A 39 14.81 -2.69 -24.32
N ASP A 40 14.23 -3.89 -24.38
CA ASP A 40 14.14 -4.72 -25.57
C ASP A 40 13.41 -3.94 -26.69
N PRO A 41 13.91 -3.88 -27.93
CA PRO A 41 13.22 -3.15 -28.99
C PRO A 41 11.87 -3.80 -29.33
N ALA A 42 10.81 -3.02 -29.13
CA ALA A 42 9.48 -3.09 -29.72
C ALA A 42 9.04 -4.47 -30.28
N VAL A 43 8.34 -5.25 -29.46
CA VAL A 43 7.41 -6.27 -29.96
C VAL A 43 6.15 -5.56 -30.47
N THR A 44 6.02 -5.43 -31.78
CA THR A 44 4.80 -4.96 -32.43
C THR A 44 3.72 -6.03 -32.26
N VAL A 45 2.76 -5.79 -31.36
CA VAL A 45 1.56 -6.63 -31.26
C VAL A 45 0.51 -6.05 -32.22
N PRO A 46 0.03 -6.80 -33.22
CA PRO A 46 -0.96 -6.29 -34.14
C PRO A 46 -2.31 -6.08 -33.43
N HIS A 47 -2.89 -4.89 -33.59
CA HIS A 47 -4.28 -4.62 -33.28
C HIS A 47 -5.17 -5.36 -34.29
N ALA A 48 -5.86 -6.41 -33.83
CA ALA A 48 -7.25 -6.68 -34.19
C ALA A 48 -7.75 -7.92 -33.43
N HIS A 49 -8.83 -7.75 -32.68
CA HIS A 49 -10.11 -8.48 -32.83
C HIS A 49 -10.84 -8.56 -31.49
N THR A 50 -11.91 -7.78 -31.40
CA THR A 50 -13.06 -8.02 -30.52
C THR A 50 -13.48 -9.49 -30.62
N THR A 51 -13.33 -10.24 -29.53
CA THR A 51 -14.07 -11.49 -29.32
C THR A 51 -14.38 -11.65 -27.83
N ASP A 52 -15.68 -11.61 -27.56
CA ASP A 52 -16.45 -12.42 -26.62
C ASP A 52 -15.93 -12.59 -25.18
N VAL A 53 -16.74 -12.10 -24.23
CA VAL A 53 -16.56 -12.23 -22.79
C VAL A 53 -16.85 -13.68 -22.40
N GLY A 54 -15.87 -14.55 -22.63
CA GLY A 54 -15.87 -15.91 -22.13
C GLY A 54 -15.67 -15.93 -20.61
N THR A 55 -16.70 -16.34 -19.89
CA THR A 55 -16.67 -16.64 -18.45
C THR A 55 -15.55 -17.64 -18.12
N ARG A 56 -14.41 -17.13 -17.64
CA ARG A 56 -13.34 -17.98 -17.12
C ARG A 56 -13.75 -18.53 -15.76
N ARG A 57 -14.33 -19.73 -15.73
CA ARG A 57 -14.34 -20.57 -14.53
C ARG A 57 -12.88 -20.86 -14.13
N ARG A 58 -12.39 -20.22 -13.08
CA ARG A 58 -11.12 -20.60 -12.43
C ARG A 58 -11.25 -22.01 -11.85
N ALA A 59 -10.29 -22.86 -12.18
CA ALA A 59 -10.18 -24.21 -11.64
C ALA A 59 -10.00 -24.17 -10.11
N GLY A 60 -10.73 -25.04 -9.41
CA GLY A 60 -10.96 -24.99 -7.97
C GLY A 60 -9.68 -25.04 -7.13
N ARG A 61 -9.50 -23.99 -6.31
CA ARG A 61 -8.76 -24.10 -5.05
C ARG A 61 -9.68 -24.74 -4.03
N GLY A 62 -9.18 -25.68 -3.23
CA GLY A 62 -9.98 -26.36 -2.21
C GLY A 62 -10.63 -25.35 -1.27
N SER A 63 -11.93 -25.10 -1.47
CA SER A 63 -12.70 -24.22 -0.60
C SER A 63 -13.02 -24.98 0.69
N VAL A 64 -12.53 -24.49 1.81
CA VAL A 64 -13.15 -24.84 3.10
C VAL A 64 -14.42 -24.00 3.18
N ARG A 65 -15.53 -24.56 2.67
CA ARG A 65 -16.85 -23.94 2.82
C ARG A 65 -17.23 -23.96 4.30
N ARG A 66 -17.29 -22.78 4.91
CA ARG A 66 -18.14 -22.55 6.08
C ARG A 66 -19.44 -21.94 5.57
N ASP A 67 -20.55 -22.56 5.94
CA ASP A 67 -21.89 -22.09 5.58
C ASP A 67 -22.26 -20.99 6.58
N TYR A 68 -22.21 -19.74 6.14
CA TYR A 68 -22.46 -18.57 7.00
C TYR A 68 -23.94 -18.12 6.98
N GLY A 69 -24.82 -18.82 6.25
CA GLY A 69 -26.26 -18.53 6.21
C GLY A 69 -26.60 -17.35 5.32
N GLY A 70 -26.96 -17.64 4.06
CA GLY A 70 -27.22 -16.66 3.00
C GLY A 70 -26.35 -16.94 1.76
N ASP A 71 -26.64 -16.30 0.62
CA ASP A 71 -25.92 -16.43 -0.66
C ASP A 71 -24.43 -16.00 -0.64
N VAL A 72 -23.83 -15.85 0.56
CA VAL A 72 -22.43 -15.44 0.77
C VAL A 72 -21.51 -16.65 0.69
N GLN A 73 -20.58 -16.66 -0.27
CA GLN A 73 -19.53 -17.67 -0.35
C GLN A 73 -18.16 -17.07 0.00
N VAL A 74 -17.46 -17.68 0.95
CA VAL A 74 -16.13 -17.24 1.41
C VAL A 74 -15.05 -18.24 0.99
N ASN A 75 -14.08 -17.78 0.20
CA ASN A 75 -12.94 -18.56 -0.28
C ASN A 75 -11.65 -17.99 0.32
N ARG A 76 -11.05 -18.69 1.29
CA ARG A 76 -9.77 -18.26 1.88
C ARG A 76 -8.64 -18.21 0.84
N ILE A 77 -7.86 -17.14 0.85
CA ILE A 77 -6.75 -16.93 -0.10
C ILE A 77 -5.47 -17.60 0.40
N THR A 78 -5.17 -17.47 1.70
CA THR A 78 -4.02 -18.10 2.35
C THR A 78 -4.43 -18.91 3.59
N GLY A 79 -3.46 -19.61 4.19
CA GLY A 79 -3.64 -20.27 5.49
C GLY A 79 -3.59 -19.32 6.69
N VAL A 80 -3.27 -18.04 6.49
CA VAL A 80 -3.06 -17.06 7.57
C VAL A 80 -4.19 -16.04 7.62
N PHE A 81 -4.43 -15.34 6.51
CA PHE A 81 -5.45 -14.30 6.39
C PHE A 81 -5.87 -14.11 4.92
N GLY A 82 -6.87 -13.26 4.69
CA GLY A 82 -7.36 -12.94 3.36
C GLY A 82 -8.43 -13.90 2.85
N ALA A 83 -9.51 -13.33 2.30
CA ALA A 83 -10.55 -14.10 1.63
C ALA A 83 -11.05 -13.40 0.37
N GLU A 84 -11.47 -14.20 -0.61
CA GLU A 84 -12.38 -13.76 -1.66
C GLU A 84 -13.80 -14.02 -1.17
N VAL A 85 -14.63 -12.99 -1.16
CA VAL A 85 -16.02 -13.04 -0.70
C VAL A 85 -16.92 -12.81 -1.90
N ILE A 86 -17.69 -13.84 -2.26
CA ILE A 86 -18.67 -13.79 -3.34
C ILE A 86 -20.00 -13.45 -2.71
N VAL A 87 -20.49 -12.26 -3.04
CA VAL A 87 -21.81 -11.74 -2.67
C VAL A 87 -22.45 -11.15 -3.92
N GLY A 88 -23.70 -10.71 -3.79
CA GLY A 88 -24.34 -9.89 -4.81
C GLY A 88 -23.68 -8.52 -4.98
N ASP A 89 -24.46 -7.55 -5.44
CA ASP A 89 -24.00 -6.16 -5.55
C ASP A 89 -23.76 -5.55 -4.16
N LEU A 90 -22.55 -5.05 -3.92
CA LEU A 90 -22.19 -4.34 -2.69
C LEU A 90 -23.11 -3.13 -2.41
N GLY A 91 -23.56 -2.43 -3.45
CA GLY A 91 -24.48 -1.30 -3.31
C GLY A 91 -25.87 -1.71 -2.82
N ALA A 92 -26.26 -2.96 -3.06
CA ALA A 92 -27.59 -3.49 -2.75
C ALA A 92 -27.64 -4.34 -1.46
N LEU A 93 -26.53 -4.52 -0.75
CA LEU A 93 -26.53 -5.26 0.52
C LEU A 93 -27.49 -4.61 1.51
N ASP A 94 -28.31 -5.39 2.20
CA ASP A 94 -29.05 -4.88 3.36
C ASP A 94 -28.11 -4.74 4.58
N ASP A 95 -28.65 -4.27 5.70
CA ASP A 95 -27.84 -4.05 6.90
C ASP A 95 -27.30 -5.35 7.50
N GLY A 96 -28.00 -6.47 7.29
CA GLY A 96 -27.55 -7.80 7.73
C GLY A 96 -26.34 -8.26 6.93
N GLY A 97 -26.41 -8.22 5.59
CA GLY A 97 -25.31 -8.57 4.70
C GLY A 97 -24.11 -7.66 4.85
N LEU A 98 -24.32 -6.36 5.10
CA LEU A 98 -23.24 -5.42 5.40
C LEU A 98 -22.54 -5.77 6.73
N ALA A 99 -23.30 -6.07 7.78
CA ALA A 99 -22.74 -6.48 9.06
C ALA A 99 -21.93 -7.79 8.94
N GLU A 100 -22.43 -8.75 8.16
CA GLU A 100 -21.72 -9.99 7.84
C GLU A 100 -20.42 -9.72 7.07
N LEU A 101 -20.46 -8.89 6.03
CA LEU A 101 -19.27 -8.49 5.26
C LEU A 101 -18.22 -7.83 6.17
N ARG A 102 -18.64 -6.89 7.03
CA ARG A 102 -17.74 -6.26 8.01
C ARG A 102 -17.09 -7.29 8.92
N ALA A 103 -17.87 -8.24 9.45
CA ALA A 103 -17.35 -9.31 10.29
C ALA A 103 -16.32 -10.16 9.52
N LEU A 104 -16.55 -10.45 8.24
CA LEU A 104 -15.59 -11.16 7.38
C LEU A 104 -14.31 -10.35 7.16
N VAL A 105 -14.39 -9.03 6.95
CA VAL A 105 -13.19 -8.17 6.86
C VAL A 105 -12.42 -8.20 8.19
N CYS A 106 -13.08 -8.13 9.34
CA CYS A 106 -12.43 -8.23 10.64
C CYS A 106 -11.83 -9.63 10.94
N GLU A 107 -12.50 -10.70 10.51
CA GLU A 107 -12.02 -12.09 10.67
C GLU A 107 -10.78 -12.32 9.81
N HIS A 108 -10.87 -11.96 8.53
CA HIS A 108 -9.87 -12.27 7.50
C HIS A 108 -8.87 -11.15 7.24
N GLU A 109 -9.05 -9.97 7.83
CA GLU A 109 -8.19 -8.77 7.80
C GLU A 109 -8.08 -8.10 6.41
N PHE A 110 -8.30 -8.89 5.36
CA PHE A 110 -8.39 -8.48 3.97
C PHE A 110 -9.50 -9.30 3.30
N VAL A 111 -10.36 -8.64 2.53
CA VAL A 111 -11.36 -9.26 1.67
C VAL A 111 -11.28 -8.64 0.28
N VAL A 112 -11.45 -9.47 -0.76
CA VAL A 112 -11.77 -9.00 -2.10
C VAL A 112 -13.16 -9.49 -2.51
N VAL A 113 -13.97 -8.59 -3.05
CA VAL A 113 -15.27 -8.89 -3.65
C VAL A 113 -15.13 -8.67 -5.16
N PRO A 114 -15.13 -9.74 -5.98
CA PRO A 114 -14.90 -9.61 -7.41
C PRO A 114 -16.17 -9.15 -8.17
N ASN A 115 -15.97 -8.72 -9.41
CA ASN A 115 -17.03 -8.42 -10.39
C ASN A 115 -18.05 -7.36 -9.93
N GLN A 116 -17.60 -6.33 -9.22
CA GLN A 116 -18.41 -5.18 -8.86
C GLN A 116 -18.33 -4.12 -9.97
N SER A 117 -19.36 -3.28 -10.05
CA SER A 117 -19.46 -2.20 -11.04
C SER A 117 -19.94 -0.90 -10.42
N LEU A 118 -19.45 -0.59 -9.22
CA LEU A 118 -19.81 0.62 -8.48
C LEU A 118 -19.30 1.86 -9.24
N THR A 119 -20.17 2.84 -9.44
CA THR A 119 -19.75 4.21 -9.73
C THR A 119 -18.98 4.79 -8.54
N ALA A 120 -18.23 5.87 -8.77
CA ALA A 120 -17.52 6.55 -7.70
C ALA A 120 -18.45 7.03 -6.57
N LEU A 121 -19.68 7.45 -6.91
CA LEU A 121 -20.68 7.83 -5.91
C LEU A 121 -21.18 6.61 -5.12
N GLU A 122 -21.54 5.52 -5.80
CA GLU A 122 -21.98 4.29 -5.12
C GLU A 122 -20.87 3.70 -4.22
N GLN A 123 -19.60 3.83 -4.60
CA GLN A 123 -18.48 3.45 -3.73
C GLN A 123 -18.41 4.33 -2.47
N VAL A 124 -18.64 5.64 -2.58
CA VAL A 124 -18.69 6.55 -1.43
C VAL A 124 -19.86 6.18 -0.52
N GLU A 125 -21.05 5.99 -1.09
CA GLU A 125 -22.25 5.58 -0.35
C GLU A 125 -22.03 4.24 0.38
N PHE A 126 -21.46 3.24 -0.29
CA PHE A 126 -21.07 1.97 0.33
C PHE A 126 -20.07 2.18 1.48
N SER A 127 -19.07 3.04 1.29
CA SER A 127 -18.05 3.32 2.31
C SER A 127 -18.65 3.99 3.55
N HIS A 128 -19.61 4.91 3.38
CA HIS A 128 -20.32 5.56 4.48
C HIS A 128 -21.14 4.59 5.33
N ARG A 129 -21.62 3.50 4.72
CA ARG A 129 -22.30 2.44 5.47
C ARG A 129 -21.34 1.64 6.36
N LEU A 130 -20.04 1.59 6.03
CA LEU A 130 -19.00 1.00 6.89
C LEU A 130 -18.53 1.94 8.01
N GLY A 131 -18.74 3.25 7.86
CA GLY A 131 -18.43 4.26 8.88
C GLY A 131 -18.19 5.65 8.27
N PRO A 132 -17.96 6.68 9.09
CA PRO A 132 -17.70 8.03 8.60
C PRO A 132 -16.38 8.09 7.80
N PRO A 133 -16.25 9.02 6.85
CA PRO A 133 -15.02 9.16 6.06
C PRO A 133 -13.84 9.61 6.92
N ALA A 134 -12.64 9.11 6.59
CA ALA A 134 -11.39 9.55 7.19
C ALA A 134 -10.78 10.75 6.47
N ASP A 135 -10.07 11.59 7.22
CA ASP A 135 -9.30 12.70 6.66
C ASP A 135 -8.07 12.18 5.89
N SER A 136 -7.84 12.71 4.69
CA SER A 136 -6.65 12.44 3.88
C SER A 136 -5.80 13.71 3.70
N PRO A 137 -4.88 14.02 4.62
CA PRO A 137 -4.28 15.36 4.75
C PRO A 137 -3.30 15.73 3.63
N PHE A 138 -2.72 14.75 2.94
CA PHE A 138 -1.64 14.97 1.96
C PHE A 138 -2.03 14.62 0.53
N ILE A 139 -3.31 14.31 0.28
CA ILE A 139 -3.79 13.91 -1.05
C ILE A 139 -5.03 14.73 -1.36
N GLU A 140 -5.00 15.51 -2.43
CA GLU A 140 -6.22 16.16 -2.89
C GLU A 140 -7.15 15.11 -3.48
N PRO A 141 -8.45 15.16 -3.14
CA PRO A 141 -9.41 14.23 -3.69
C PRO A 141 -9.66 14.52 -5.17
N SER A 142 -10.36 13.58 -5.82
CA SER A 142 -10.87 13.80 -7.17
C SER A 142 -11.76 15.05 -7.22
N PRO A 143 -11.57 15.95 -8.19
CA PRO A 143 -12.45 17.12 -8.37
C PRO A 143 -13.92 16.74 -8.53
N ASP A 144 -14.16 15.57 -9.15
CA ASP A 144 -15.50 15.05 -9.41
C ASP A 144 -16.16 14.43 -8.17
N HIS A 145 -15.34 13.94 -7.21
CA HIS A 145 -15.78 13.17 -6.06
C HIS A 145 -14.84 13.43 -4.86
N PRO A 146 -15.18 14.39 -3.97
CA PRO A 146 -14.29 14.89 -2.90
C PRO A 146 -13.82 13.86 -1.86
N GLU A 147 -14.40 12.67 -1.84
CA GLU A 147 -14.03 11.59 -0.91
C GLU A 147 -13.26 10.45 -1.60
N VAL A 148 -13.14 10.52 -2.93
CA VAL A 148 -12.45 9.50 -3.73
C VAL A 148 -11.05 9.99 -4.05
N ILE A 149 -10.06 9.19 -3.68
CA ILE A 149 -8.68 9.34 -4.12
C ILE A 149 -8.48 8.44 -5.35
N LYS A 150 -8.16 9.04 -6.49
CA LYS A 150 -7.79 8.31 -7.70
C LYS A 150 -6.34 7.85 -7.58
N VAL A 151 -6.13 6.58 -7.24
CA VAL A 151 -4.80 5.95 -7.29
C VAL A 151 -4.49 5.63 -8.74
N LEU A 152 -4.00 6.65 -9.45
CA LEU A 152 -3.83 6.65 -10.89
C LEU A 152 -2.36 6.84 -11.27
N LYS A 153 -1.86 5.93 -12.11
CA LYS A 153 -0.60 6.09 -12.83
C LYS A 153 -0.86 5.95 -14.33
N GLU A 154 -0.49 6.98 -15.08
CA GLU A 154 -0.65 7.04 -16.52
C GLU A 154 0.57 6.43 -17.23
N VAL A 155 0.38 5.96 -18.47
CA VAL A 155 1.49 5.42 -19.29
C VAL A 155 2.63 6.42 -19.42
N ARG A 156 2.28 7.71 -19.56
CA ARG A 156 3.23 8.83 -19.71
C ARG A 156 4.06 9.12 -18.46
N ASP A 157 3.65 8.64 -17.28
CA ASP A 157 4.41 8.82 -16.03
C ASP A 157 5.67 7.92 -16.02
N GLY A 158 5.75 6.93 -16.91
CA GLY A 158 6.93 6.12 -17.14
C GLY A 158 7.51 5.49 -15.87
N GLY A 159 8.78 5.80 -15.59
CA GLY A 159 9.53 5.31 -14.43
C GLY A 159 9.18 5.97 -13.09
N ALA A 160 8.14 6.79 -13.02
CA ALA A 160 7.72 7.43 -11.77
C ALA A 160 7.46 6.39 -10.66
N PHE A 161 7.75 6.80 -9.44
CA PHE A 161 7.38 6.06 -8.23
C PHE A 161 5.85 5.87 -8.20
N ASN A 162 5.38 4.70 -7.78
CA ASN A 162 3.95 4.44 -7.62
C ASN A 162 3.49 4.81 -6.21
N PHE A 163 2.29 5.37 -6.11
CA PHE A 163 1.68 5.62 -4.81
C PHE A 163 1.54 4.31 -4.00
N GLY A 164 1.98 4.33 -2.75
CA GLY A 164 1.97 3.15 -1.87
C GLY A 164 3.11 2.14 -2.09
N GLY A 165 4.18 2.50 -2.82
CA GLY A 165 5.34 1.63 -3.11
C GLY A 165 6.29 1.32 -1.93
N ALA A 166 5.79 1.40 -0.69
CA ALA A 166 6.52 1.06 0.54
C ALA A 166 5.55 0.38 1.53
N TRP A 167 6.06 -0.49 2.40
CA TRP A 167 5.23 -1.19 3.39
C TRP A 167 4.66 -0.21 4.43
N HIS A 168 3.34 -0.04 4.45
CA HIS A 168 2.65 0.94 5.29
C HIS A 168 1.23 0.51 5.68
N SER A 169 0.74 1.03 6.80
CA SER A 169 -0.70 1.12 7.07
C SER A 169 -1.12 2.56 6.80
N ASP A 170 -2.26 2.75 6.13
CA ASP A 170 -2.73 4.08 5.74
C ASP A 170 -2.77 5.02 6.95
N PHE A 171 -2.13 6.18 6.80
CA PHE A 171 -2.16 7.30 7.75
C PHE A 171 -1.93 6.96 9.23
N SER A 172 -1.10 5.95 9.54
CA SER A 172 -0.77 5.59 10.93
C SER A 172 -0.14 6.73 11.75
N PHE A 173 0.27 7.82 11.11
CA PHE A 173 0.74 9.07 11.74
C PHE A 173 -0.39 10.00 12.21
N GLN A 174 -1.66 9.65 12.03
CA GLN A 174 -2.80 10.39 12.60
C GLN A 174 -3.07 9.97 14.05
N ALA A 175 -3.80 10.80 14.80
CA ALA A 175 -4.20 10.48 16.18
C ALA A 175 -5.19 9.30 16.22
N ALA A 176 -6.12 9.24 15.27
CA ALA A 176 -7.05 8.13 15.06
C ALA A 176 -6.92 7.68 13.59
N PRO A 177 -5.96 6.80 13.27
CA PRO A 177 -5.75 6.31 11.91
C PRO A 177 -7.01 5.64 11.33
N PRO A 178 -7.17 5.58 9.99
CA PRO A 178 -8.31 4.92 9.35
C PRO A 178 -8.53 3.49 9.85
N SER A 179 -9.80 3.07 9.92
CA SER A 179 -10.16 1.68 10.27
C SER A 179 -10.07 0.77 9.05
N PHE A 180 -10.82 1.10 8.00
CA PHE A 180 -10.84 0.35 6.75
C PHE A 180 -10.46 1.24 5.57
N THR A 181 -9.95 0.61 4.52
CA THR A 181 -9.87 1.22 3.20
C THR A 181 -10.61 0.34 2.21
N VAL A 182 -11.38 0.98 1.31
CA VAL A 182 -12.05 0.34 0.18
C VAL A 182 -11.34 0.81 -1.09
N LEU A 183 -10.93 -0.14 -1.93
CA LEU A 183 -10.20 0.12 -3.17
C LEU A 183 -10.85 -0.64 -4.33
N HIS A 184 -11.41 0.11 -5.27
CA HIS A 184 -12.11 -0.42 -6.43
C HIS A 184 -11.22 -0.35 -7.68
N ALA A 185 -11.04 -1.48 -8.36
CA ALA A 185 -10.20 -1.62 -9.53
C ALA A 185 -10.95 -1.20 -10.82
N ILE A 186 -10.52 -0.09 -11.44
CA ILE A 186 -11.19 0.50 -12.60
C ILE A 186 -10.50 0.10 -13.91
N ASP A 187 -9.21 0.37 -14.02
CA ASP A 187 -8.38 0.07 -15.19
C ASP A 187 -7.10 -0.61 -14.71
N ILE A 188 -6.90 -1.86 -15.13
CA ILE A 188 -5.88 -2.74 -14.58
C ILE A 188 -5.02 -3.27 -15.73
N PRO A 189 -3.67 -3.17 -15.62
CA PRO A 189 -2.75 -3.78 -16.57
C PRO A 189 -3.02 -5.28 -16.78
N PRO A 190 -2.75 -5.84 -17.98
CA PRO A 190 -2.90 -7.28 -18.22
C PRO A 190 -2.00 -8.14 -17.32
N TYR A 191 -0.90 -7.56 -16.82
CA TYR A 191 0.03 -8.13 -15.84
C TYR A 191 0.73 -7.02 -15.05
N GLY A 192 1.25 -7.36 -13.86
CA GLY A 192 1.89 -6.39 -12.96
C GLY A 192 0.88 -5.48 -12.24
N GLY A 193 1.36 -4.70 -11.28
CA GLY A 193 0.53 -3.80 -10.47
C GLY A 193 -0.21 -4.49 -9.34
N ASP A 194 0.24 -5.68 -8.95
CA ASP A 194 -0.26 -6.42 -7.80
C ASP A 194 -0.04 -5.63 -6.50
N THR A 195 -0.79 -5.99 -5.46
CA THR A 195 -0.63 -5.40 -4.13
C THR A 195 -0.39 -6.52 -3.12
N LEU A 196 0.55 -6.29 -2.21
CA LEU A 196 0.82 -7.20 -1.11
C LEU A 196 0.23 -6.63 0.17
N TRP A 197 -0.27 -7.52 1.04
CA TRP A 197 -0.65 -7.22 2.41
C TRP A 197 0.15 -8.11 3.35
N SER A 198 0.28 -7.69 4.62
CA SER A 198 0.84 -8.48 5.71
C SER A 198 -0.07 -8.41 6.93
N SER A 199 -0.33 -9.57 7.55
CA SER A 199 -1.12 -9.68 8.77
C SER A 199 -0.28 -9.38 10.02
N MET A 200 -0.63 -8.28 10.68
CA MET A 200 0.09 -7.80 11.86
C MET A 200 -0.38 -8.50 13.15
N THR A 201 -1.55 -9.16 13.11
CA THR A 201 -2.00 -10.08 14.17
C THR A 201 -1.23 -11.40 14.10
N ALA A 202 -1.00 -11.94 12.90
CA ALA A 202 -0.23 -13.16 12.71
C ALA A 202 1.24 -12.96 13.06
N ALA A 203 1.82 -11.83 12.64
CA ALA A 203 3.17 -11.43 13.01
C ALA A 203 3.34 -11.33 14.54
N TRP A 204 2.33 -10.83 15.25
CA TRP A 204 2.34 -10.80 16.73
C TRP A 204 2.22 -12.19 17.36
N ARG A 205 1.26 -13.00 16.90
CA ARG A 205 0.88 -14.28 17.53
C ARG A 205 2.01 -15.31 17.56
N VAL A 206 2.93 -15.25 16.60
CA VAL A 206 4.04 -16.22 16.52
C VAL A 206 5.24 -15.88 17.40
N LEU A 207 5.25 -14.70 18.03
CA LEU A 207 6.34 -14.27 18.90
C LEU A 207 6.37 -15.10 20.18
N SER A 208 7.56 -15.29 20.75
CA SER A 208 7.68 -15.94 22.06
C SER A 208 7.03 -15.07 23.15
N PRO A 209 6.57 -15.65 24.26
CA PRO A 209 5.98 -14.89 25.37
C PRO A 209 6.90 -13.76 25.87
N GLU A 210 8.21 -14.00 25.92
CA GLU A 210 9.21 -13.02 26.35
C GLU A 210 9.29 -11.84 25.38
N LYS A 211 9.27 -12.12 24.07
CA LYS A 211 9.26 -11.07 23.04
C LYS A 211 7.94 -10.29 23.06
N GLN A 212 6.82 -10.97 23.29
CA GLN A 212 5.53 -10.30 23.46
C GLN A 212 5.57 -9.34 24.66
N GLU A 213 6.04 -9.80 25.82
CA GLU A 213 6.17 -8.97 27.02
C GLU A 213 7.11 -7.76 26.81
N GLU A 214 8.24 -7.96 26.14
CA GLU A 214 9.17 -6.89 25.77
C GLU A 214 8.46 -5.84 24.89
N LEU A 215 7.82 -6.29 23.80
CA LEU A 215 7.24 -5.37 22.81
C LEU A 215 5.99 -4.64 23.33
N SER A 216 5.20 -5.25 24.22
CA SER A 216 4.02 -4.62 24.82
C SER A 216 4.33 -3.37 25.65
N ARG A 217 5.59 -3.17 26.06
CA ARG A 217 6.01 -1.99 26.85
C ARG A 217 6.41 -0.80 25.98
N ILE A 218 6.61 -1.02 24.68
CA ILE A 218 7.17 -0.05 23.73
C ILE A 218 6.07 0.81 23.13
N PHE A 219 6.41 2.05 22.78
CA PHE A 219 5.60 2.89 21.89
C PHE A 219 6.38 3.21 20.61
N ALA A 220 5.68 3.28 19.49
CA ALA A 220 6.22 3.66 18.19
C ALA A 220 5.92 5.12 17.90
N VAL A 221 6.90 5.83 17.32
CA VAL A 221 6.75 7.21 16.85
C VAL A 221 6.50 7.18 15.34
N HIS A 222 5.31 7.58 14.94
CA HIS A 222 4.84 7.64 13.56
C HIS A 222 4.95 9.07 13.02
N THR A 223 5.39 9.21 11.78
CA THR A 223 5.47 10.50 11.09
C THR A 223 5.37 10.31 9.58
N ALA A 224 4.80 11.30 8.91
CA ALA A 224 4.65 11.35 7.46
C ALA A 224 5.93 11.85 6.76
N ARG A 225 7.00 12.21 7.48
CA ARG A 225 8.14 12.99 6.95
C ARG A 225 8.79 12.40 5.68
N ASP A 226 8.92 11.08 5.59
CA ASP A 226 9.57 10.44 4.44
C ASP A 226 8.57 10.00 3.36
N ALA A 227 7.31 10.41 3.51
CA ALA A 227 6.27 10.23 2.51
C ALA A 227 5.79 11.59 1.96
N TYR A 228 5.62 12.60 2.81
CA TYR A 228 4.92 13.84 2.46
C TYR A 228 5.60 15.13 2.92
N SER A 229 6.86 15.11 3.39
CA SER A 229 7.58 16.37 3.63
C SER A 229 7.96 17.07 2.32
N PRO A 230 8.30 18.37 2.32
CA PRO A 230 8.73 19.08 1.11
C PRO A 230 9.89 18.42 0.35
N ARG A 231 10.71 17.61 1.03
CA ARG A 231 11.79 16.83 0.41
C ARG A 231 11.28 15.77 -0.58
N MET A 232 10.05 15.31 -0.40
CA MET A 232 9.41 14.28 -1.22
C MET A 232 8.74 14.84 -2.48
N GLN A 233 8.62 16.17 -2.60
CA GLN A 233 7.94 16.82 -3.72
C GLN A 233 8.50 16.37 -5.08
N ALA A 234 9.83 16.28 -5.21
CA ALA A 234 10.47 15.88 -6.46
C ALA A 234 10.12 14.44 -6.89
N ILE A 235 9.90 13.54 -5.93
CA ILE A 235 9.50 12.15 -6.19
C ILE A 235 8.04 12.10 -6.68
N HIS A 236 7.16 12.87 -6.04
CA HIS A 236 5.73 12.88 -6.35
C HIS A 236 5.36 13.66 -7.61
N SER A 237 6.13 14.69 -7.98
CA SER A 237 5.92 15.45 -9.21
C SER A 237 6.03 14.62 -10.50
N GLY A 238 6.52 13.37 -10.41
CA GLY A 238 6.49 12.41 -11.52
C GLY A 238 5.12 11.78 -11.80
N LEU A 239 4.17 11.85 -10.86
CA LEU A 239 2.80 11.36 -11.04
C LEU A 239 1.92 12.49 -11.58
N SER A 240 1.51 12.39 -12.84
CA SER A 240 0.80 13.50 -13.49
C SER A 240 -0.71 13.55 -13.19
N SER A 241 -1.25 12.59 -12.43
CA SER A 241 -2.71 12.45 -12.23
C SER A 241 -3.11 12.23 -10.78
N MET A 242 -2.17 12.43 -9.84
CA MET A 242 -2.45 12.49 -8.40
C MET A 242 -1.85 13.79 -7.86
N THR A 243 -2.66 14.60 -7.18
CA THR A 243 -2.12 15.76 -6.45
C THR A 243 -1.74 15.32 -5.04
N ILE A 244 -0.44 15.11 -4.83
CA ILE A 244 0.13 14.82 -3.52
C ILE A 244 0.69 16.12 -2.96
N VAL A 245 0.11 16.57 -1.85
CA VAL A 245 0.52 17.78 -1.14
C VAL A 245 1.67 17.43 -0.23
N CYS A 246 2.86 17.97 -0.52
CA CYS A 246 4.01 17.87 0.38
C CYS A 246 4.08 19.12 1.25
N ASP A 247 3.99 18.94 2.56
CA ASP A 247 3.88 20.04 3.52
C ASP A 247 4.75 19.82 4.76
N GLU A 248 5.14 20.89 5.44
CA GLU A 248 5.96 20.83 6.65
C GLU A 248 5.27 20.09 7.80
N SER A 249 3.93 20.11 7.87
CA SER A 249 3.16 19.33 8.86
C SER A 249 3.39 17.81 8.75
N ALA A 250 3.94 17.31 7.64
CA ALA A 250 4.35 15.91 7.53
C ALA A 250 5.46 15.54 8.54
N ASN A 251 6.21 16.51 9.04
CA ASN A 251 7.23 16.31 10.08
C ASN A 251 6.62 16.11 11.48
N ASP A 252 5.32 16.38 11.67
CA ASP A 252 4.65 16.11 12.92
C ASP A 252 4.74 14.61 13.27
N THR A 253 4.72 14.34 14.58
CA THR A 253 4.85 13.00 15.12
C THR A 253 3.63 12.62 15.95
N ARG A 254 3.27 11.33 15.89
CA ARG A 254 2.30 10.71 16.79
C ARG A 254 2.90 9.49 17.44
N VAL A 255 2.63 9.34 18.72
CA VAL A 255 3.12 8.19 19.50
C VAL A 255 1.95 7.25 19.72
N HIS A 256 2.08 6.02 19.24
CA HIS A 256 1.10 4.95 19.41
C HIS A 256 1.73 3.77 20.15
N PRO A 257 0.97 2.95 20.88
CA PRO A 257 1.48 1.68 21.39
C PRO A 257 2.03 0.83 20.24
N LEU A 258 3.20 0.20 20.43
CA LEU A 258 3.74 -0.72 19.41
C LEU A 258 2.84 -1.96 19.28
N VAL A 259 2.15 -2.33 20.36
CA VAL A 259 1.16 -3.40 20.39
C VAL A 259 -0.18 -2.82 20.81
N THR A 260 -1.21 -3.04 20.01
CA THR A 260 -2.56 -2.50 20.21
C THR A 260 -3.60 -3.60 20.29
N THR A 261 -4.72 -3.33 20.96
CA THR A 261 -5.91 -4.18 20.93
C THR A 261 -6.83 -3.74 19.81
N HIS A 262 -7.18 -4.66 18.91
CA HIS A 262 -8.14 -4.43 17.86
C HIS A 262 -9.55 -4.21 18.45
N PRO A 263 -10.20 -3.05 18.23
CA PRO A 263 -11.39 -2.65 18.98
C PRO A 263 -12.62 -3.53 18.74
N GLU A 264 -12.68 -4.23 17.60
CA GLU A 264 -13.83 -5.10 17.25
C GLU A 264 -13.57 -6.59 17.48
N THR A 265 -12.31 -7.03 17.49
CA THR A 265 -11.97 -8.46 17.54
C THR A 265 -11.26 -8.85 18.83
N GLY A 266 -10.75 -7.87 19.60
CA GLY A 266 -9.93 -8.10 20.77
C GLY A 266 -8.54 -8.69 20.47
N LYS A 267 -8.20 -8.93 19.19
CA LYS A 267 -6.88 -9.45 18.80
C LYS A 267 -5.81 -8.42 19.13
N GLN A 268 -4.67 -8.90 19.62
CA GLN A 268 -3.46 -8.10 19.74
C GLN A 268 -2.81 -7.93 18.35
N VAL A 269 -2.39 -6.71 18.04
CA VAL A 269 -1.79 -6.33 16.75
C VAL A 269 -0.44 -5.69 17.00
N LEU A 270 0.58 -6.11 16.24
CA LEU A 270 1.84 -5.37 16.16
C LEU A 270 1.65 -4.14 15.27
N PHE A 271 1.33 -2.98 15.84
CA PHE A 271 1.01 -1.74 15.12
C PHE A 271 2.28 -1.03 14.60
N PHE A 272 2.99 -1.71 13.71
CA PHE A 272 4.26 -1.28 13.15
C PHE A 272 4.18 -1.22 11.62
N ASN A 273 4.77 -0.18 11.03
CA ASN A 273 5.07 -0.19 9.61
C ASN A 273 6.30 0.67 9.32
N ARG A 274 7.20 0.17 8.47
CA ARG A 274 8.44 0.89 8.17
C ARG A 274 8.21 2.11 7.25
N GLY A 275 7.02 2.28 6.68
CA GLY A 275 6.63 3.49 5.97
C GLY A 275 6.61 4.73 6.86
N TYR A 276 6.03 4.63 8.06
CA TYR A 276 5.79 5.78 8.94
C TYR A 276 6.47 5.71 10.32
N VAL A 277 6.83 4.53 10.82
CA VAL A 277 7.51 4.41 12.13
C VAL A 277 8.97 4.82 11.99
N ARG A 278 9.42 5.77 12.82
CA ARG A 278 10.78 6.34 12.76
C ARG A 278 11.57 6.27 14.04
N ASP A 279 10.89 6.05 15.16
CA ASP A 279 11.54 5.98 16.46
C ASP A 279 10.70 5.08 17.38
N LEU A 280 11.32 4.61 18.46
CA LEU A 280 10.70 3.81 19.51
C LEU A 280 10.95 4.49 20.87
N VAL A 281 9.90 4.67 21.65
CA VAL A 281 9.98 5.17 23.03
C VAL A 281 10.09 3.97 23.98
N GLY A 282 10.94 4.11 24.99
CA GLY A 282 11.24 3.03 25.95
C GLY A 282 12.56 2.29 25.69
N PHE A 283 13.40 2.81 24.79
CA PHE A 283 14.79 2.36 24.59
C PHE A 283 15.77 3.51 24.79
N ASP A 284 16.73 3.31 25.69
CA ASP A 284 17.81 4.27 25.93
C ASP A 284 18.97 4.11 24.94
N ASP A 285 19.24 2.88 24.48
CA ASP A 285 20.31 2.57 23.53
C ASP A 285 19.85 2.81 22.07
N PRO A 286 20.43 3.80 21.36
CA PRO A 286 20.10 4.08 19.97
C PRO A 286 20.43 2.93 19.00
N ASP A 287 21.50 2.18 19.25
CA ASP A 287 21.91 1.08 18.38
C ASP A 287 20.98 -0.13 18.54
N ALA A 288 20.56 -0.42 19.78
CA ALA A 288 19.53 -1.43 20.04
C ALA A 288 18.21 -1.08 19.35
N LYS A 289 17.82 0.20 19.42
CA LYS A 289 16.63 0.70 18.75
C LYS A 289 16.67 0.53 17.23
N ALA A 290 17.78 0.91 16.61
CA ALA A 290 17.96 0.73 15.16
C ALA A 290 17.87 -0.75 14.76
N ARG A 291 18.54 -1.64 15.50
CA ARG A 291 18.44 -3.09 15.27
C ARG A 291 17.02 -3.62 15.42
N LEU A 292 16.27 -3.13 16.41
CA LEU A 292 14.89 -3.54 16.61
C LEU A 292 13.97 -3.06 15.47
N LEU A 293 14.14 -1.84 14.98
CA LEU A 293 13.39 -1.33 13.82
C LEU A 293 13.65 -2.15 12.55
N GLU A 294 14.90 -2.57 12.31
CA GLU A 294 15.25 -3.48 11.22
C GLU A 294 14.61 -4.85 11.41
N TRP A 295 14.71 -5.42 12.61
CA TRP A 295 14.12 -6.72 12.90
C TRP A 295 12.59 -6.70 12.77
N LEU A 296 11.91 -5.67 13.29
CA LEU A 296 10.47 -5.50 13.15
C LEU A 296 10.07 -5.42 11.68
N HIS A 297 10.83 -4.71 10.85
CA HIS A 297 10.56 -4.64 9.43
C HIS A 297 10.70 -6.00 8.75
N ALA A 298 11.83 -6.69 8.96
CA ALA A 298 12.07 -8.01 8.38
C ALA A 298 11.02 -9.04 8.84
N HIS A 299 10.68 -9.05 10.13
CA HIS A 299 9.69 -9.95 10.70
C HIS A 299 8.29 -9.67 10.15
N THR A 300 7.84 -8.41 10.14
CA THR A 300 6.48 -8.05 9.74
C THR A 300 6.25 -8.10 8.23
N THR A 301 7.29 -8.28 7.43
CA THR A 301 7.21 -8.43 5.97
C THR A 301 7.63 -9.82 5.49
N ASP A 302 7.85 -10.76 6.42
CA ASP A 302 8.15 -12.15 6.13
C ASP A 302 7.01 -12.80 5.34
N ALA A 303 7.35 -13.58 4.31
CA ALA A 303 6.41 -14.23 3.40
C ALA A 303 5.34 -15.08 4.11
N ARG A 304 5.62 -15.58 5.31
CA ARG A 304 4.65 -16.32 6.14
C ARG A 304 3.43 -15.50 6.53
N PHE A 305 3.56 -14.17 6.62
CA PHE A 305 2.47 -13.28 7.04
C PHE A 305 1.83 -12.55 5.86
N THR A 306 2.29 -12.77 4.63
CA THR A 306 1.86 -11.96 3.49
C THR A 306 0.85 -12.66 2.58
N LEU A 307 0.07 -11.82 1.91
CA LEU A 307 -0.82 -12.17 0.82
C LEU A 307 -0.48 -11.28 -0.37
N ARG A 308 -0.57 -11.81 -1.58
CA ARG A 308 -0.44 -11.04 -2.83
C ARG A 308 -1.75 -11.15 -3.61
N HIS A 309 -2.38 -10.00 -3.87
CA HIS A 309 -3.56 -9.92 -4.73
C HIS A 309 -3.15 -9.47 -6.13
N ARG A 310 -3.57 -10.25 -7.14
CA ARG A 310 -3.51 -9.86 -8.54
C ARG A 310 -4.86 -9.32 -8.95
N TRP A 311 -4.88 -8.03 -9.27
CA TRP A 311 -6.08 -7.29 -9.61
C TRP A 311 -6.73 -7.78 -10.90
N THR A 312 -8.06 -7.71 -10.91
CA THR A 312 -8.92 -7.73 -12.09
C THR A 312 -9.82 -6.51 -12.05
N ALA A 313 -10.19 -5.94 -13.19
CA ALA A 313 -11.16 -4.84 -13.24
C ALA A 313 -12.49 -5.29 -12.58
N GLY A 314 -13.08 -4.42 -11.76
CA GLY A 314 -14.25 -4.70 -10.94
C GLY A 314 -13.96 -5.40 -9.59
N ASP A 315 -12.71 -5.72 -9.27
CA ASP A 315 -12.35 -6.13 -7.91
C ASP A 315 -12.55 -4.96 -6.94
N VAL A 316 -13.27 -5.19 -5.84
CA VAL A 316 -13.32 -4.28 -4.69
C VAL A 316 -12.59 -4.95 -3.53
N ALA A 317 -11.42 -4.42 -3.17
CA ALA A 317 -10.70 -4.84 -1.98
C ALA A 317 -11.13 -3.99 -0.78
N ILE A 318 -11.37 -4.64 0.34
CA ILE A 318 -11.66 -4.02 1.64
C ILE A 318 -10.67 -4.62 2.63
N TRP A 319 -9.83 -3.79 3.24
CA TRP A 319 -8.90 -4.26 4.26
C TRP A 319 -8.97 -3.43 5.53
N ASP A 320 -8.60 -4.07 6.62
CA ASP A 320 -8.53 -3.48 7.93
C ASP A 320 -7.13 -2.92 8.19
N ASN A 321 -7.00 -1.60 8.13
CA ASN A 321 -5.73 -0.89 8.40
C ASN A 321 -5.27 -1.09 9.85
N ARG A 322 -6.18 -1.42 10.77
CA ARG A 322 -5.82 -1.62 12.18
C ARG A 322 -5.08 -2.92 12.40
N SER A 323 -5.14 -3.86 11.46
CA SER A 323 -4.54 -5.20 11.56
C SER A 323 -3.60 -5.57 10.41
N THR A 324 -3.49 -4.74 9.38
CA THR A 324 -2.65 -5.02 8.20
C THR A 324 -1.74 -3.85 7.83
N GLN A 325 -0.63 -4.16 7.16
CA GLN A 325 0.11 -3.20 6.33
C GLN A 325 0.16 -3.71 4.89
N HIS A 326 0.41 -2.84 3.93
CA HIS A 326 0.38 -3.18 2.50
C HIS A 326 1.49 -2.48 1.69
N TYR A 327 1.72 -2.99 0.48
CA TYR A 327 2.76 -2.56 -0.45
C TYR A 327 2.27 -2.69 -1.89
N ALA A 328 2.29 -1.61 -2.67
CA ALA A 328 1.93 -1.62 -4.08
C ALA A 328 3.17 -1.92 -4.95
N LEU A 329 3.11 -2.94 -5.81
CA LEU A 329 4.20 -3.26 -6.75
C LEU A 329 4.18 -2.29 -7.94
N ASN A 330 5.37 -1.85 -8.38
CA ASN A 330 5.56 -0.97 -9.55
C ASN A 330 6.11 -1.73 -10.77
N ASP A 331 5.58 -2.93 -11.05
CA ASP A 331 6.05 -3.85 -12.09
C ASP A 331 5.19 -3.82 -13.36
N TYR A 332 4.58 -2.67 -13.67
CA TYR A 332 3.61 -2.49 -14.77
C TYR A 332 3.97 -1.30 -15.70
N ALA A 333 5.26 -1.05 -15.91
CA ALA A 333 5.71 0.01 -16.80
C ALA A 333 5.13 -0.15 -18.22
N GLY A 334 4.68 0.97 -18.81
CA GLY A 334 4.03 0.99 -20.13
C GLY A 334 2.52 0.79 -20.10
N PHE A 335 1.91 0.55 -18.93
CA PHE A 335 0.47 0.42 -18.78
C PHE A 335 -0.12 1.50 -17.87
N ARG A 336 -1.37 1.87 -18.17
CA ARG A 336 -2.20 2.66 -17.27
C ARG A 336 -2.72 1.77 -16.13
N ARG A 337 -2.84 2.34 -14.93
CA ARG A 337 -3.45 1.67 -13.77
C ARG A 337 -4.25 2.67 -12.97
N GLU A 338 -5.54 2.40 -12.77
CA GLU A 338 -6.47 3.24 -12.02
C GLU A 338 -7.25 2.43 -11.00
N LEU A 339 -7.22 2.88 -9.75
CA LEU A 339 -8.10 2.42 -8.69
C LEU A 339 -8.70 3.60 -7.95
N HIS A 340 -9.92 3.45 -7.46
CA HIS A 340 -10.61 4.45 -6.65
C HIS A 340 -10.57 4.04 -5.19
N ARG A 341 -10.03 4.92 -4.34
CA ARG A 341 -9.85 4.68 -2.91
C ARG A 341 -10.76 5.56 -2.08
N THR A 342 -11.45 4.96 -1.13
CA THR A 342 -12.16 5.63 -0.03
C THR A 342 -11.66 5.07 1.30
N THR A 343 -11.62 5.89 2.34
CA THR A 343 -11.05 5.54 3.65
C THR A 343 -12.05 5.82 4.76
N ILE A 344 -12.22 4.89 5.67
CA ILE A 344 -13.17 4.95 6.78
C ILE A 344 -12.42 5.38 8.04
N ALA A 345 -12.95 6.37 8.78
CA ALA A 345 -12.34 6.85 10.00
C ALA A 345 -12.17 5.73 11.03
N GLY A 346 -11.09 5.79 11.81
CA GLY A 346 -10.87 4.85 12.90
C GLY A 346 -10.94 5.52 14.26
N THR A 347 -10.29 4.90 15.23
CA THR A 347 -10.23 5.34 16.62
C THR A 347 -8.77 5.37 17.07
N VAL A 348 -8.50 6.05 18.19
CA VAL A 348 -7.16 6.12 18.75
C VAL A 348 -6.69 4.70 19.10
N PRO A 349 -5.52 4.24 18.62
CA PRO A 349 -4.98 2.94 18.99
C PRO A 349 -4.71 2.86 20.49
N VAL A 350 -5.24 1.81 21.14
CA VAL A 350 -5.10 1.56 22.58
C VAL A 350 -4.47 0.20 22.84
N ARG A 351 -3.89 0.01 24.02
CA ARG A 351 -3.37 -1.27 24.48
C ARG A 351 -4.48 -2.26 24.78
#